data_AF-A0A966IPR6-F1
#
_entry.id   AF-A0A966IPR6-F1
#
_cell.length_a   1.000
_cell.length_b   1.000
_cell.length_c   1.000
_cell.angle_alpha   90.00
_cell.angle_beta   90.00
_cell.angle_gamma   90.00
#
_symmetry.space_group_name_H-M   'P 1'
#
loop_
_entity.id
_entity.type
_entity.pdbx_description
1 polymer ?
#
loop_
_entity_poly.entity_id
_entity_poly.type
_entity_poly.pdbx_seq_one_letter_code
_entity_poly.pdbx_strand_id
1 'polypeptide(L)'
;MEFDYVVVGAGSAGCAVANRLSQCGNYRVALIEAGPADSNPWIHVPVGYFRTMGNPKSDWRYETQPDKGIAGRSIPWPRGRVLGGSSSINGLLYVRGQPQDFDTWSQLGCTGWSWDDVLPYFKRSEKWDGV
;
A
#
# COMPACT_ATOMS: atom_id res chain seq x y z
N MET A 1 -3.09 -24.33 -13.99
CA MET A 1 -2.69 -23.10 -14.69
C MET A 1 -1.25 -22.79 -14.29
N GLU A 2 -0.41 -22.33 -15.21
CA GLU A 2 0.98 -21.93 -14.92
C GLU A 2 1.12 -20.40 -14.97
N PHE A 3 1.99 -19.85 -14.12
CA PHE A 3 2.29 -18.42 -14.00
C PHE A 3 3.81 -18.26 -13.78
N ASP A 4 4.39 -17.22 -14.38
CA ASP A 4 5.80 -16.86 -14.18
C ASP A 4 6.01 -16.19 -12.81
N TYR A 5 5.01 -15.43 -12.36
CA TYR A 5 5.03 -14.73 -11.08
C TYR A 5 3.70 -14.88 -10.36
N VAL A 6 3.78 -15.06 -9.04
CA VAL A 6 2.64 -14.99 -8.13
C VAL A 6 2.87 -13.85 -7.15
N VAL A 7 2.01 -12.84 -7.21
CA VAL A 7 2.00 -11.70 -6.29
C VAL A 7 0.92 -11.95 -5.23
N VAL A 8 1.33 -12.06 -3.98
CA VAL A 8 0.43 -12.28 -2.84
C VAL A 8 0.10 -10.95 -2.19
N GLY A 9 -1.16 -10.53 -2.29
CA GLY A 9 -1.70 -9.26 -1.84
C GLY A 9 -1.86 -8.25 -2.99
N ALA A 10 -3.09 -7.91 -3.33
CA ALA A 10 -3.42 -6.83 -4.29
C ALA A 10 -3.52 -5.48 -3.59
N GLY A 11 -2.53 -5.15 -2.77
CA GLY A 11 -2.40 -3.86 -2.11
C GLY A 11 -1.62 -2.83 -2.93
N SER A 12 -1.26 -1.71 -2.31
CA SER A 12 -0.56 -0.58 -2.93
C SER A 12 0.69 -1.00 -3.73
N ALA A 13 1.58 -1.80 -3.14
CA ALA A 13 2.79 -2.29 -3.82
C ALA A 13 2.51 -3.48 -4.74
N GLY A 14 1.64 -4.42 -4.32
CA GLY A 14 1.35 -5.64 -5.07
C GLY A 14 0.69 -5.35 -6.43
N CYS A 15 -0.30 -4.45 -6.46
CA CYS A 15 -0.90 -3.99 -7.72
C CYS A 15 0.13 -3.32 -8.62
N ALA A 16 1.03 -2.49 -8.07
CA ALA A 16 2.06 -1.81 -8.85
C ALA A 16 3.04 -2.82 -9.49
N VAL A 17 3.53 -3.79 -8.72
CA VAL A 17 4.43 -4.84 -9.21
C VAL A 17 3.74 -5.72 -10.24
N ALA A 18 2.53 -6.19 -9.96
CA ALA A 18 1.77 -7.05 -10.87
C ALA A 18 1.53 -6.35 -12.22
N ASN A 19 1.13 -5.07 -12.19
CA ASN A 19 0.96 -4.26 -13.39
C ASN A 19 2.27 -4.11 -14.17
N ARG A 20 3.41 -3.83 -13.50
CA ARG A 20 4.69 -3.67 -14.19
C ARG A 20 5.21 -4.96 -14.80
N LEU A 21 5.06 -6.10 -14.11
CA LEU A 21 5.48 -7.40 -14.62
C LEU A 21 4.63 -7.81 -15.83
N SER A 22 3.31 -7.60 -15.80
CA SER A 22 2.44 -8.00 -16.90
C SER A 22 2.46 -7.04 -18.09
N GLN A 23 2.92 -5.80 -17.91
CA GLN A 23 2.84 -4.73 -18.92
C GLN A 23 3.48 -5.07 -20.27
N CYS A 24 4.55 -5.89 -20.29
CA CYS A 24 5.24 -6.25 -21.52
C CYS A 24 4.58 -7.42 -22.29
N GLY A 25 3.58 -8.09 -21.70
CA GLY A 25 2.93 -9.26 -22.29
C GLY A 25 3.75 -10.56 -22.27
N ASN A 26 5.02 -10.51 -21.82
CA ASN A 26 5.90 -11.69 -21.80
C ASN A 26 5.71 -12.56 -20.55
N TYR A 27 5.07 -12.05 -19.51
CA TYR A 27 4.91 -12.74 -18.23
C TYR A 27 3.44 -12.94 -17.87
N ARG A 28 3.09 -14.16 -17.49
CA ARG A 28 1.80 -14.55 -16.90
C ARG A 28 1.88 -14.33 -15.39
N VAL A 29 1.16 -13.33 -14.89
CA VAL A 29 1.18 -12.94 -13.48
C VAL A 29 -0.13 -13.31 -12.80
N ALA A 30 -0.07 -14.09 -11.73
CA ALA A 30 -1.20 -14.27 -10.81
C ALA A 30 -1.13 -13.21 -9.71
N LEU A 31 -2.20 -12.45 -9.53
CA LEU A 31 -2.37 -11.54 -8.40
C LEU A 31 -3.47 -12.09 -7.49
N ILE A 32 -3.12 -12.40 -6.24
CA ILE A 32 -4.04 -13.03 -5.28
C ILE A 32 -4.31 -12.05 -4.15
N GLU A 33 -5.59 -11.82 -3.84
CA GLU A 33 -6.01 -10.94 -2.75
C GLU A 33 -6.95 -11.70 -1.80
N ALA A 34 -6.78 -11.47 -0.50
CA ALA A 34 -7.62 -12.07 0.52
C ALA A 34 -8.98 -11.37 0.66
N GLY A 35 -9.02 -10.07 0.36
CA GLY A 35 -10.22 -9.25 0.37
C GLY A 35 -11.10 -9.36 -0.87
N PRO A 36 -12.32 -8.80 -0.80
CA PRO A 36 -13.21 -8.74 -1.95
C PRO A 36 -12.72 -7.72 -2.98
N ALA A 37 -13.42 -7.69 -4.13
CA ALA A 37 -13.27 -6.61 -5.08
C ALA A 37 -13.63 -5.24 -4.47
N ASP A 38 -12.98 -4.20 -4.98
CA ASP A 38 -13.28 -2.81 -4.61
C ASP A 38 -14.61 -2.36 -5.23
N SER A 39 -15.69 -2.56 -4.47
CA SER A 39 -17.07 -2.21 -4.87
C SER A 39 -17.81 -1.39 -3.81
N ASN A 40 -17.13 -1.02 -2.72
CA ASN A 40 -17.74 -0.24 -1.65
C ASN A 40 -17.72 1.25 -2.03
N PRO A 41 -18.87 1.93 -2.19
CA PRO A 41 -18.90 3.33 -2.62
C PRO A 41 -18.10 4.28 -1.72
N TRP A 42 -17.96 3.94 -0.44
CA TRP A 42 -17.19 4.72 0.51
C TRP A 42 -15.68 4.76 0.21
N ILE A 43 -15.15 3.80 -0.55
CA ILE A 43 -13.75 3.80 -0.99
C ILE A 43 -13.49 4.95 -1.99
N HIS A 44 -14.49 5.30 -2.79
CA HIS A 44 -14.36 6.31 -3.85
C HIS A 44 -14.73 7.73 -3.40
N VAL A 45 -15.17 7.90 -2.15
CA VAL A 45 -15.42 9.22 -1.55
C VAL A 45 -14.18 9.63 -0.76
N PRO A 46 -13.55 10.79 -1.00
CA PRO A 46 -12.27 11.13 -0.37
C PRO A 46 -12.25 11.07 1.16
N VAL A 47 -13.35 11.50 1.79
CA VAL A 47 -13.49 11.42 3.25
C VAL A 47 -14.06 10.06 3.70
N GLY A 48 -14.44 9.16 2.80
CA GLY A 48 -15.14 7.91 3.12
C GLY A 48 -14.32 6.90 3.94
N TYR A 49 -13.03 7.14 4.19
CA TYR A 49 -12.19 6.27 5.00
C TYR A 49 -12.72 6.04 6.43
N PHE A 50 -13.46 6.99 7.02
CA PHE A 50 -14.10 6.79 8.34
C PHE A 50 -15.20 5.71 8.32
N ARG A 51 -15.71 5.34 7.14
CA ARG A 51 -16.67 4.23 6.94
C ARG A 51 -16.01 2.92 6.55
N THR A 52 -14.76 2.94 6.10
CA THR A 52 -14.03 1.75 5.64
C THR A 52 -13.04 1.24 6.68
N MET A 53 -12.44 2.11 7.50
CA MET A 53 -11.70 1.72 8.71
C MET A 53 -12.65 1.13 9.74
N GLY A 54 -12.29 -0.01 10.35
CA GLY A 54 -13.14 -0.75 11.27
C GLY A 54 -14.27 -1.56 10.61
N ASN A 55 -14.42 -1.49 9.28
CA ASN A 55 -15.44 -2.25 8.56
C ASN A 55 -14.94 -3.67 8.26
N PRO A 56 -15.59 -4.74 8.78
CA PRO A 56 -15.13 -6.12 8.58
C PRO A 56 -15.11 -6.59 7.13
N LYS A 57 -15.74 -5.85 6.20
CA LYS A 57 -15.73 -6.17 4.76
C LYS A 57 -14.47 -5.67 4.05
N SER A 58 -13.83 -4.61 4.55
CA SER A 58 -12.71 -3.93 3.89
C SER A 58 -11.48 -3.73 4.78
N ASP A 59 -11.56 -4.08 6.06
CA ASP A 59 -10.48 -3.94 7.05
C ASP A 59 -10.25 -5.28 7.77
N TRP A 60 -8.98 -5.63 7.95
CA TRP A 60 -8.56 -6.74 8.80
C TRP A 60 -8.90 -6.53 10.27
N ARG A 61 -8.99 -5.27 10.72
CA ARG A 61 -9.28 -4.87 12.10
C ARG A 61 -8.32 -5.51 13.10
N TYR A 62 -7.03 -5.44 12.78
CA TYR A 62 -6.01 -5.85 13.74
C TYR A 62 -6.02 -4.94 14.96
N GLU A 63 -5.51 -5.46 16.06
CA GLU A 63 -5.26 -4.72 17.29
C GLU A 63 -3.83 -5.02 17.72
N THR A 64 -3.14 -4.00 18.25
CA THR A 64 -1.81 -4.21 18.82
C THR A 64 -1.93 -5.01 20.12
N GLN A 65 -0.86 -5.71 20.51
CA GLN A 65 -0.79 -6.19 21.89
C GLN A 65 -0.73 -4.99 22.85
N PRO A 66 -1.25 -5.12 24.09
CA PRO A 66 -1.07 -4.11 25.12
C PRO A 66 0.41 -3.82 25.39
N ASP A 67 0.77 -2.54 25.49
CA ASP A 67 2.17 -2.13 25.69
C ASP A 67 2.34 -1.17 26.88
N LYS A 68 3.39 -1.36 27.67
CA LYS A 68 3.66 -0.57 28.88
C LYS A 68 4.01 0.89 28.57
N GLY A 69 4.68 1.15 27.44
CA GLY A 69 5.01 2.49 26.96
C GLY A 69 3.79 3.33 26.58
N ILE A 70 2.63 2.70 26.41
CA ILE A 70 1.33 3.37 26.17
C ILE A 70 0.31 3.08 27.28
N ALA A 71 0.78 2.91 28.52
CA ALA A 71 -0.03 2.68 29.71
C ALA A 71 -0.95 1.43 29.62
N GLY A 72 -0.46 0.38 28.97
CA GLY A 72 -1.18 -0.90 28.83
C GLY A 72 -2.31 -0.88 27.82
N ARG A 73 -2.40 0.13 26.95
CA ARG A 73 -3.43 0.20 25.91
C ARG A 73 -3.16 -0.77 24.77
N SER A 74 -4.23 -1.37 24.25
CA SER A 74 -4.29 -1.96 22.90
C SER A 74 -4.86 -0.92 21.93
N ILE A 75 -4.27 -0.80 20.73
CA ILE A 75 -4.62 0.21 19.75
C ILE A 75 -5.19 -0.45 18.49
N PRO A 76 -6.35 0.02 17.96
CA PRO A 76 -6.85 -0.40 16.67
C PRO A 76 -5.83 -0.13 15.55
N TRP A 77 -5.57 -1.14 14.73
CA TRP A 77 -4.54 -1.11 13.69
C TRP A 77 -5.13 -1.45 12.31
N PRO A 78 -5.92 -0.53 11.73
CA PRO A 78 -6.66 -0.80 10.50
C PRO A 78 -5.71 -1.11 9.34
N ARG A 79 -5.97 -2.20 8.61
CA ARG A 79 -5.23 -2.64 7.41
C ARG A 79 -6.26 -3.06 6.35
N GLY A 80 -6.13 -2.51 5.14
CA GLY A 80 -7.06 -2.81 4.06
C GLY A 80 -7.06 -4.29 3.68
N ARG A 81 -8.26 -4.89 3.63
CA ARG A 81 -8.54 -6.24 3.14
C ARG A 81 -9.56 -6.14 2.01
N VAL A 82 -9.10 -5.67 0.86
CA VAL A 82 -9.88 -5.39 -0.36
C VAL A 82 -8.87 -5.20 -1.52
N LEU A 83 -9.28 -5.38 -2.78
CA LEU A 83 -8.45 -4.94 -3.92
C LEU A 83 -8.05 -3.46 -3.75
N GLY A 84 -6.76 -3.16 -3.95
CA GLY A 84 -6.11 -1.88 -3.64
C GLY A 84 -5.56 -1.79 -2.20
N GLY A 85 -5.98 -2.71 -1.31
CA GLY A 85 -5.46 -2.87 0.04
C GLY A 85 -5.61 -1.60 0.87
N SER A 86 -4.54 -1.20 1.56
CA SER A 86 -4.59 -0.01 2.43
C SER A 86 -4.71 1.30 1.64
N SER A 87 -4.35 1.36 0.35
CA SER A 87 -4.63 2.54 -0.47
C SER A 87 -6.12 2.80 -0.67
N SER A 88 -6.97 1.76 -0.59
CA SER A 88 -8.42 1.90 -0.72
C SER A 88 -9.11 2.38 0.56
N ILE A 89 -8.41 2.42 1.70
CA ILE A 89 -8.99 2.80 2.99
C ILE A 89 -8.20 3.87 3.75
N ASN A 90 -7.20 4.50 3.13
CA ASN A 90 -6.35 5.50 3.77
C ASN A 90 -6.97 6.92 3.74
N GLY A 91 -6.28 7.87 4.38
CA GLY A 91 -6.67 9.29 4.38
C GLY A 91 -6.18 10.10 3.18
N LEU A 92 -5.75 9.46 2.10
CA LEU A 92 -5.36 10.06 0.80
C LEU A 92 -4.19 11.06 0.82
N LEU A 93 -3.52 11.27 1.95
CA LEU A 93 -2.31 12.07 2.02
C LEU A 93 -1.20 11.44 1.18
N TYR A 94 -0.66 12.21 0.24
CA TYR A 94 0.52 11.82 -0.53
C TYR A 94 1.73 12.60 -0.03
N VAL A 95 2.63 11.88 0.66
CA VAL A 95 3.89 12.42 1.19
C VAL A 95 4.99 11.46 0.78
N ARG A 96 6.03 11.98 0.10
CA ARG A 96 7.14 11.13 -0.37
C ARG A 96 8.09 10.71 0.76
N GLY A 97 8.21 11.53 1.81
CA GLY A 97 9.24 11.42 2.85
C GLY A 97 10.31 12.50 2.70
N GLN A 98 11.23 12.56 3.66
CA GLN A 98 12.41 13.43 3.60
C GLN A 98 13.55 12.71 2.88
N PRO A 99 14.43 13.41 2.12
CA PRO A 99 15.59 12.77 1.49
C PRO A 99 16.43 11.92 2.46
N GLN A 100 16.59 12.40 3.70
CA GLN A 100 17.35 11.74 4.75
C GLN A 100 16.78 10.37 5.14
N ASP A 101 15.47 10.15 5.01
CA ASP A 101 14.85 8.85 5.30
C ASP A 101 15.42 7.77 4.36
N PHE A 102 15.53 8.11 3.06
CA PHE A 102 16.01 7.22 2.00
C PHE A 102 17.52 7.06 2.01
N ASP A 103 18.25 8.16 2.22
CA ASP A 103 19.70 8.11 2.36
C ASP A 103 20.10 7.25 3.57
N THR A 104 19.34 7.32 4.66
CA THR A 104 19.55 6.46 5.83
C THR A 104 19.31 4.99 5.48
N TRP A 105 18.27 4.64 4.71
CA TRP A 105 18.08 3.26 4.25
C TRP A 105 19.27 2.77 3.42
N SER A 106 19.78 3.59 2.52
CA SER A 106 20.96 3.26 1.72
C SER A 106 22.18 3.01 2.60
N GLN A 107 22.43 3.86 3.60
CA GLN A 107 23.52 3.71 4.57
C GLN A 107 23.37 2.44 5.45
N LEU A 108 22.14 2.00 5.70
CA LEU A 108 21.85 0.75 6.41
C LEU A 108 21.98 -0.51 5.53
N GLY A 109 22.44 -0.37 4.28
CA GLY A 109 22.72 -1.47 3.37
C GLY A 109 21.66 -1.70 2.30
N CYS A 110 20.61 -0.88 2.23
CA CYS A 110 19.66 -0.89 1.12
C CYS A 110 20.25 -0.14 -0.09
N THR A 111 21.32 -0.66 -0.68
CA THR A 111 21.96 -0.08 -1.87
C THR A 111 20.93 0.15 -2.99
N GLY A 112 20.95 1.34 -3.62
CA GLY A 112 19.97 1.74 -4.63
C GLY A 112 18.66 2.33 -4.07
N TRP A 113 18.60 2.59 -2.76
CA TRP A 113 17.46 3.25 -2.10
C TRP A 113 17.79 4.66 -1.57
N SER A 114 18.88 5.29 -2.03
CA SER A 114 19.13 6.70 -1.69
C SER A 114 18.05 7.60 -2.28
N TRP A 115 17.93 8.84 -1.79
CA TRP A 115 16.92 9.77 -2.32
C TRP A 115 17.02 9.93 -3.84
N ASP A 116 18.24 10.07 -4.35
CA ASP A 116 18.49 10.27 -5.77
C ASP A 116 18.11 9.03 -6.60
N ASP A 117 18.25 7.83 -6.04
CA ASP A 117 17.85 6.59 -6.69
C ASP A 117 16.32 6.44 -6.76
N VAL A 118 15.59 6.84 -5.71
CA VAL A 118 14.14 6.61 -5.60
C VAL A 118 13.30 7.75 -6.17
N LEU A 119 13.81 8.98 -6.22
CA LEU A 119 13.08 10.14 -6.73
C LEU A 119 12.50 9.94 -8.14
N PRO A 120 13.21 9.33 -9.12
CA PRO A 120 12.64 9.00 -10.42
C PRO A 120 11.41 8.09 -10.34
N TYR A 121 11.36 7.17 -9.37
CA TYR A 121 10.23 6.26 -9.16
C TYR A 121 9.06 6.96 -8.49
N PHE A 122 9.31 7.88 -7.54
CA PHE A 122 8.25 8.72 -6.98
C PHE A 122 7.57 9.55 -8.07
N LYS A 123 8.35 10.26 -8.89
CA LYS A 123 7.84 11.02 -10.04
C LYS A 123 7.07 10.15 -11.04
N ARG A 124 7.49 8.90 -11.25
CA ARG A 124 6.80 7.95 -12.13
C ARG A 124 5.50 7.40 -11.53
N SER A 125 5.40 7.36 -10.19
CA SER A 125 4.25 6.81 -9.47
C SER A 125 3.07 7.77 -9.34
N GLU A 126 3.30 9.06 -9.55
CA GLU A 126 2.28 10.10 -9.45
C GLU A 126 1.87 10.65 -10.83
N LYS A 127 0.70 11.27 -10.85
CA LYS A 127 0.30 12.21 -11.89
C LYS A 127 -0.16 13.49 -11.19
N TRP A 128 0.53 14.59 -11.43
CA TRP A 128 0.20 15.91 -10.87
C TRP A 128 -0.22 16.85 -11.99
N ASP A 129 -1.41 17.42 -11.87
CA ASP A 129 -2.03 18.26 -12.92
C ASP A 129 -1.79 19.78 -12.71
N GLY A 130 -0.91 20.17 -11.77
CA GLY A 130 -0.29 21.51 -11.82
C GLY A 130 -1.02 22.65 -11.11
N VAL A 131 -2.01 22.39 -10.26
CA VAL A 131 -2.63 23.41 -9.39
C VAL A 131 -1.91 23.50 -8.06
#